data_AF-A0A0Q9CTI8-F1
#
_entry.id   AF-A0A0Q9CTI8-F1
#
_cell.length_a   1.000
_cell.length_b   1.000
_cell.length_c   1.000
_cell.angle_alpha   90.00
_cell.angle_beta   90.00
_cell.angle_gamma   90.00
#
_symmetry.space_group_name_H-M   'P 1'
#
loop_
_entity.id
_entity.type
_entity.pdbx_description
1 polymer ?
#
loop_
_entity_poly.entity_id
_entity_poly.type
_entity_poly.pdbx_seq_one_letter_code
_entity_poly.pdbx_strand_id
1 'polypeptide(L)'
;MTHVVTDACIRCKHTDCVDVCPVDCFKEGREFLVIDPDECIDCAVCIPECPANAIYADTDLPAEFESFLEFNKKLAPGLPTITKRKPPLPDAEQWRVVSHKLSGLDIAL
;
A
#
# COMPACT_ATOMS: atom_id res chain seq x y z
N MET A 1 -16.46 -1.72 -0.62
CA MET A 1 -15.40 -2.50 -1.28
C MET A 1 -14.24 -1.56 -1.48
N THR A 2 -13.03 -2.01 -1.20
CA THR A 2 -11.81 -1.21 -1.27
C THR A 2 -10.67 -2.04 -1.82
N HIS A 3 -9.59 -1.37 -2.18
CA HIS A 3 -8.30 -1.99 -2.41
C HIS A 3 -7.43 -1.86 -1.16
N VAL A 4 -6.50 -2.79 -1.00
CA VAL A 4 -5.69 -2.94 0.21
C VAL A 4 -4.23 -3.07 -0.18
N VAL A 5 -3.36 -2.23 0.40
CA VAL A 5 -1.91 -2.41 0.29
C VAL A 5 -1.45 -3.40 1.36
N THR A 6 -0.70 -4.43 0.96
CA THR A 6 -0.27 -5.53 1.83
C THR A 6 1.24 -5.54 2.09
N ASP A 7 1.71 -6.58 2.77
CA ASP A 7 3.08 -6.75 3.26
C ASP A 7 4.14 -6.46 2.20
N ALA A 8 3.92 -6.88 0.95
CA ALA A 8 4.90 -6.75 -0.12
C ALA A 8 5.29 -5.29 -0.43
N CYS A 9 4.46 -4.30 -0.06
CA CYS A 9 4.78 -2.87 -0.23
C CYS A 9 5.87 -2.39 0.74
N ILE A 10 5.91 -2.95 1.95
CA ILE A 10 6.78 -2.52 3.04
C ILE A 10 8.24 -2.64 2.59
N ARG A 11 9.03 -1.56 2.77
CA ARG A 11 10.42 -1.40 2.32
C ARG A 11 10.66 -1.44 0.81
N CYS A 12 9.61 -1.62 0.00
CA CYS A 12 9.67 -1.43 -1.45
C CYS A 12 9.24 0.00 -1.81
N LYS A 13 7.99 0.36 -1.47
CA LYS A 13 7.37 1.68 -1.68
C LYS A 13 7.71 2.29 -3.05
N HIS A 14 7.35 1.58 -4.13
CA HIS A 14 7.61 2.02 -5.51
C HIS A 14 6.81 3.26 -5.94
N THR A 15 5.61 3.44 -5.37
CA THR A 15 4.68 4.57 -5.62
C THR A 15 4.09 4.67 -7.03
N ASP A 16 4.36 3.72 -7.94
CA ASP A 16 3.75 3.66 -9.29
C ASP A 16 2.21 3.65 -9.24
N CYS A 17 1.62 3.02 -8.23
CA CYS A 17 0.17 2.97 -8.01
C CYS A 17 -0.49 4.34 -7.79
N VAL A 18 0.28 5.37 -7.40
CA VAL A 18 -0.23 6.73 -7.16
C VAL A 18 -0.59 7.42 -8.47
N ASP A 19 0.21 7.25 -9.52
CA ASP A 19 0.03 7.97 -10.79
C ASP A 19 -1.28 7.60 -11.52
N VAL A 20 -1.87 6.45 -11.17
CA VAL A 20 -3.10 5.94 -11.79
C VAL A 20 -4.34 6.10 -10.91
N CYS A 21 -4.20 6.56 -9.66
CA CYS A 21 -5.34 6.69 -8.76
C CYS A 21 -6.21 7.91 -9.14
N PRO A 22 -7.48 7.73 -9.57
CA PRO A 22 -8.30 8.84 -10.04
C PRO A 22 -8.84 9.74 -8.91
N VAL A 23 -8.70 9.31 -7.66
CA VAL A 23 -9.28 9.95 -6.46
C VAL A 23 -8.24 10.26 -5.39
N ASP A 24 -6.94 10.10 -5.71
CA ASP A 24 -5.83 10.42 -4.81
C ASP A 24 -5.93 9.77 -3.40
N CYS A 25 -6.47 8.55 -3.29
CA CYS A 25 -6.75 7.90 -2.01
C CYS A 25 -5.54 7.21 -1.35
N PHE A 26 -4.32 7.40 -1.86
CA PHE A 26 -3.11 6.84 -1.26
C PHE A 26 -2.55 7.76 -0.18
N LYS A 27 -2.21 7.19 0.98
CA LYS A 27 -1.56 7.89 2.09
C LYS A 27 -0.15 7.33 2.32
N GLU A 28 0.78 8.22 2.64
CA GLU A 28 2.21 7.94 2.63
C GLU A 28 2.79 7.73 4.03
N GLY A 29 3.13 6.47 4.33
CA GLY A 29 3.98 6.12 5.47
C GLY A 29 5.47 6.26 5.15
N ARG A 30 6.32 6.08 6.16
CA ARG A 30 7.78 6.14 5.98
C ARG A 30 8.30 5.07 5.02
N GLU A 31 7.90 3.81 5.23
CA GLU A 31 8.38 2.64 4.49
C GLU A 31 7.29 1.92 3.68
N PHE A 32 6.07 2.46 3.62
CA PHE A 32 4.91 1.83 2.98
C PHE A 32 3.93 2.90 2.47
N LEU A 33 2.95 2.46 1.67
CA LEU A 33 1.73 3.22 1.39
C LEU A 33 0.53 2.50 1.99
N VAL A 34 -0.55 3.23 2.23
CA VAL A 34 -1.88 2.66 2.50
C VAL A 34 -2.90 3.29 1.58
N ILE A 35 -4.01 2.58 1.36
CA ILE A 35 -5.19 3.10 0.67
C ILE A 35 -6.22 3.49 1.73
N ASP A 36 -6.77 4.69 1.60
CA ASP A 36 -7.91 5.10 2.41
C ASP A 36 -9.19 4.42 1.89
N PRO A 37 -9.83 3.55 2.68
CA PRO A 37 -10.97 2.78 2.23
C PRO A 37 -12.24 3.62 2.06
N ASP A 38 -12.32 4.80 2.67
CA ASP A 38 -13.48 5.69 2.55
C ASP A 38 -13.39 6.57 1.28
N GLU A 39 -12.18 6.78 0.76
CA GLU A 39 -11.93 7.53 -0.49
C GLU A 39 -11.80 6.62 -1.72
N CYS A 40 -11.42 5.36 -1.53
CA CYS A 40 -11.27 4.39 -2.62
C CYS A 40 -12.61 4.10 -3.32
N ILE A 41 -12.61 4.21 -4.66
CA ILE A 41 -13.80 3.96 -5.50
C ILE A 41 -13.79 2.62 -6.22
N ASP A 42 -12.92 1.68 -5.80
CA ASP A 42 -12.88 0.31 -6.31
C ASP A 42 -12.65 0.16 -7.83
N CYS A 43 -11.84 1.06 -8.42
CA CYS A 43 -11.60 1.07 -9.86
C CYS A 43 -10.54 0.08 -10.37
N ALA A 44 -9.81 -0.60 -9.47
CA ALA A 44 -8.80 -1.63 -9.74
C ALA A 44 -7.58 -1.26 -10.59
N VAL A 45 -7.47 -0.02 -11.08
CA VAL A 45 -6.36 0.42 -11.95
C VAL A 45 -4.99 0.38 -11.27
N CYS A 46 -4.93 0.46 -9.94
CA CYS A 46 -3.68 0.45 -9.19
C CYS A 46 -3.07 -0.94 -9.00
N ILE A 47 -3.86 -2.02 -9.12
CA ILE A 47 -3.39 -3.40 -8.92
C ILE A 47 -2.25 -3.76 -9.88
N PRO A 48 -2.42 -3.69 -11.22
CA PRO A 48 -1.38 -4.12 -12.17
C PRO A 48 -0.14 -3.23 -12.16
N GLU A 49 -0.26 -1.99 -11.66
CA GLU A 49 0.84 -1.02 -11.65
C GLU A 49 1.83 -1.26 -10.51
N CYS A 50 1.47 -2.04 -9.49
CA CYS A 50 2.36 -2.27 -8.35
C CYS A 50 3.48 -3.27 -8.69
N PRO A 51 4.76 -2.86 -8.78
CA PRO A 51 5.84 -3.78 -9.16
C PRO A 51 6.13 -4.87 -8.12
N ALA A 52 5.65 -4.66 -6.89
CA ALA A 52 5.75 -5.60 -5.78
C ALA A 52 4.51 -6.52 -5.65
N ASN A 53 3.50 -6.38 -6.52
CA ASN A 53 2.23 -7.10 -6.44
C ASN A 53 1.57 -7.01 -5.05
N ALA A 54 1.62 -5.81 -4.45
CA ALA A 54 1.23 -5.58 -3.07
C ALA A 54 -0.21 -5.08 -2.90
N ILE A 55 -1.01 -5.02 -3.97
CA ILE A 55 -2.34 -4.42 -3.94
C ILE A 55 -3.37 -5.47 -4.34
N TYR A 56 -4.38 -5.65 -3.51
CA TYR A 56 -5.45 -6.61 -3.69
C TYR A 56 -6.80 -5.90 -3.54
N ALA A 57 -7.82 -6.40 -4.24
CA ALA A 57 -9.21 -6.10 -3.86
C ALA A 57 -9.51 -6.76 -2.50
N ASP A 58 -10.33 -6.14 -1.67
CA ASP A 58 -10.74 -6.71 -0.37
C ASP A 58 -11.45 -8.06 -0.51
N THR A 59 -12.13 -8.30 -1.63
CA THR A 59 -12.79 -9.58 -1.95
C THR A 59 -11.84 -10.70 -2.36
N ASP A 60 -10.65 -10.36 -2.87
CA ASP A 60 -9.65 -11.31 -3.36
C ASP A 60 -8.38 -11.34 -2.48
N LEU A 61 -8.49 -10.77 -1.27
CA LEU A 61 -7.39 -10.66 -0.32
C LEU A 61 -7.05 -12.04 0.26
N PRO A 62 -5.78 -12.51 0.14
CA PRO A 62 -5.35 -13.72 0.80
C PRO A 62 -5.56 -13.66 2.32
N ALA A 63 -5.97 -14.78 2.93
CA ALA A 63 -6.30 -14.85 4.36
C ALA A 63 -5.16 -14.35 5.29
N GLU A 64 -3.91 -14.58 4.91
CA GLU A 64 -2.74 -14.09 5.65
C GLU A 64 -2.62 -12.56 5.69
N PHE A 65 -3.26 -11.86 4.76
CA PHE A 65 -3.26 -10.40 4.66
C PHE A 65 -4.54 -9.75 5.17
N GLU A 66 -5.50 -10.48 5.74
CA GLU A 66 -6.74 -9.90 6.28
C GLU A 66 -6.49 -8.76 7.28
N SER A 67 -5.45 -8.88 8.10
CA SER A 67 -5.04 -7.83 9.04
C SER A 67 -4.66 -6.49 8.37
N PHE A 68 -4.32 -6.51 7.08
CA PHE A 68 -3.99 -5.30 6.33
C PHE A 68 -5.20 -4.42 6.04
N LEU A 69 -6.43 -4.94 6.10
CA LEU A 69 -7.65 -4.12 6.01
C LEU A 69 -7.67 -3.07 7.13
N GLU A 70 -7.51 -3.54 8.37
CA GLU A 70 -7.47 -2.68 9.55
C GLU A 70 -6.20 -1.82 9.58
N PHE A 71 -5.06 -2.33 9.09
CA PHE A 71 -3.82 -1.54 8.96
C PHE A 71 -4.02 -0.32 8.06
N ASN A 72 -4.57 -0.52 6.85
CA ASN A 72 -4.81 0.56 5.89
C ASN A 72 -5.80 1.57 6.47
N LYS A 73 -6.93 1.08 6.99
CA LYS A 73 -7.98 1.91 7.59
C LYS A 73 -7.51 2.74 8.77
N LYS A 74 -6.71 2.16 9.68
CA LYS A 74 -6.26 2.86 10.90
C LYS A 74 -5.22 3.93 10.62
N LEU A 75 -4.33 3.70 9.65
CA LEU A 75 -3.23 4.61 9.36
C LEU A 75 -3.61 5.72 8.38
N ALA A 76 -4.56 5.47 7.46
CA ALA A 76 -4.92 6.44 6.43
C ALA A 76 -5.27 7.85 6.98
N PRO A 77 -6.09 8.01 8.05
CA PRO A 77 -6.44 9.34 8.56
C PRO A 77 -5.28 10.15 9.14
N GLY A 78 -4.20 9.48 9.56
CA GLY A 78 -3.04 10.11 10.21
C GLY A 78 -1.87 10.40 9.26
N LEU A 79 -1.92 9.89 8.03
CA LEU A 79 -0.84 9.98 7.06
C LEU A 79 -1.13 11.04 5.98
N PRO A 80 -0.10 11.73 5.46
CA PRO A 80 -0.30 12.68 4.38
C PRO A 80 -0.69 11.96 3.09
N THR A 81 -1.58 12.56 2.30
CA THR A 81 -1.89 12.09 0.94
C THR A 81 -0.67 12.24 0.04
N ILE A 82 -0.41 11.22 -0.79
CA ILE A 82 0.57 11.27 -1.87
C ILE A 82 -0.16 11.24 -3.21
N THR A 83 0.10 12.24 -4.06
CA THR A 83 -0.55 12.41 -5.37
C THR A 83 0.42 12.40 -6.55
N LYS A 84 1.70 12.18 -6.27
CA LYS A 84 2.75 12.10 -7.28
C LYS A 84 3.72 11.00 -6.93
N ARG A 85 4.12 10.22 -7.94
CA ARG A 85 5.19 9.23 -7.81
C ARG A 85 6.50 9.84 -7.30
N LYS A 86 7.20 9.05 -6.50
CA LYS A 86 8.57 9.27 -6.02
C LYS A 86 9.45 8.07 -6.41
N PRO A 87 10.78 8.20 -6.43
CA PRO A 87 11.64 7.05 -6.58
C PRO A 87 11.36 5.99 -5.50
N PRO A 88 11.49 4.69 -5.81
CA PRO A 88 11.41 3.62 -4.81
C PRO A 88 12.47 3.79 -3.72
N LEU A 89 12.30 3.07 -2.61
CA LEU A 89 13.34 3.02 -1.59
C LEU A 89 14.65 2.41 -2.14
N PRO A 90 15.83 2.82 -1.64
CA PRO A 90 17.12 2.41 -2.22
C PRO A 90 17.31 0.89 -2.37
N ASP A 91 16.80 0.10 -1.43
CA ASP A 91 16.94 -1.35 -1.40
C ASP A 91 15.65 -2.08 -1.83
N ALA A 92 14.70 -1.40 -2.49
CA ALA A 92 13.38 -1.94 -2.80
C ALA A 92 13.42 -3.31 -3.51
N GLU A 93 14.34 -3.50 -4.46
CA GLU A 93 14.46 -4.76 -5.19
C GLU A 93 14.91 -5.93 -4.28
N GLN A 94 15.74 -5.65 -3.28
CA GLN A 94 16.16 -6.66 -2.30
C GLN A 94 14.98 -7.06 -1.39
N TRP A 95 14.13 -6.09 -1.03
CA TRP A 95 12.96 -6.30 -0.17
C TRP A 95 11.75 -6.91 -0.89
N ARG A 96 11.78 -6.96 -2.22
CA ARG A 96 10.68 -7.52 -3.04
C ARG A 96 10.48 -9.03 -2.85
N VAL A 97 11.55 -9.74 -2.48
CA VAL A 97 11.55 -11.20 -2.26
C VAL A 97 11.38 -11.60 -0.80
N VAL A 98 11.20 -10.62 0.10
CA VAL A 98 11.08 -10.84 1.55
C VAL A 98 9.61 -10.75 1.97
N SER A 99 9.16 -11.70 2.79
CA SER A 99 7.81 -11.76 3.36
C SER A 99 7.80 -11.44 4.87
N HIS A 100 6.59 -11.24 5.41
CA HIS A 100 6.32 -10.93 6.83
C HIS A 100 7.03 -9.65 7.32
N LYS A 101 7.19 -8.69 6.43
CA LYS A 101 7.89 -7.41 6.66
C LYS A 101 7.21 -6.53 7.70
N LEU A 102 5.90 -6.67 7.88
CA LEU A 102 5.13 -5.95 8.91
C LEU A 102 5.70 -6.16 10.32
N SER A 103 6.22 -7.36 10.62
CA SER A 103 6.77 -7.68 11.95
C SER A 103 8.00 -6.84 12.33
N GLY A 104 8.72 -6.30 11.34
CA GLY A 104 9.90 -5.46 11.53
C GLY A 104 9.66 -3.97 11.26
N LEU A 105 8.40 -3.56 11.07
CA LEU A 105 8.04 -2.18 10.80
C LEU A 105 7.90 -1.41 12.11
N ASP A 106 8.69 -0.35 12.27
CA ASP A 106 8.54 0.58 13.38
C ASP A 106 7.39 1.55 13.08
N ILE A 107 6.20 1.22 13.58
CA ILE A 107 5.02 2.07 13.50
C ILE A 107 5.07 3.02 14.70
N ALA A 108 5.88 4.07 14.60
CA ALA A 108 5.76 5.21 15.50
C ALA A 108 4.42 5.90 15.20
N LEU A 109 3.40 5.59 16.03
CA LEU A 109 2.13 6.31 16.07
C LEU A 109 2.31 7.66 16.77
#